data_AF-A0A318D764-F1
#
_entry.id   AF-A0A318D764-F1
#
_cell.length_a   1.000
_cell.length_b   1.000
_cell.length_c   1.000
_cell.angle_alpha   90.00
_cell.angle_beta   90.00
_cell.angle_gamma   90.00
#
_symmetry.space_group_name_H-M   'P 1'
#
loop_
_entity.id
_entity.type
_entity.pdbx_description
1 polymer ?
#
loop_
_entity_poly.entity_id
_entity_poly.type
_entity_poly.pdbx_seq_one_letter_code
_entity_poly.pdbx_strand_id
1 'polypeptide(L)'
;MMLTQLSLLATSAQETQTAQLLKQLRDIHQPEPVSWWPLAPGWWIIIGLVVLIAALFIIKAILKKRHYRYVRLAVKELKQLKQANEETRWLARSHNVMRRLSLCYVPEDKIGSMNQQEWQAFLQATSKQSLNNQTLSEQTINAFADLPYKPANYSETLDKDAILNEVTQWAEGLPEHAKQWLNQHQTRSNTKDTVKSTVKESSDV
;
A
#
# COMPACT_ATOMS: atom_id res chain seq x y z
N MET A 1 -99.39 32.52 -22.73
CA MET A 1 -98.19 33.31 -22.34
C MET A 1 -97.55 32.85 -21.03
N MET A 2 -97.79 31.61 -20.53
CA MET A 2 -97.20 31.06 -19.29
C MET A 2 -96.19 29.92 -19.55
N LEU A 3 -96.19 29.31 -20.74
CA LEU A 3 -95.34 28.15 -21.06
C LEU A 3 -93.90 28.52 -21.44
N THR A 4 -93.63 29.78 -21.78
CA THR A 4 -92.29 30.28 -22.12
C THR A 4 -91.45 30.71 -20.92
N GLN A 5 -92.07 30.98 -19.76
CA GLN A 5 -91.36 31.33 -18.53
C GLN A 5 -90.80 30.09 -17.81
N LEU A 6 -91.48 28.94 -17.90
CA LEU A 6 -91.06 27.70 -17.25
C LEU A 6 -89.82 27.06 -17.91
N SER A 7 -89.66 27.20 -19.23
CA SER A 7 -88.46 26.70 -19.92
C SER A 7 -87.20 27.54 -19.63
N LEU A 8 -87.36 28.86 -19.45
CA LEU A 8 -86.26 29.78 -19.13
C LEU A 8 -85.66 29.54 -17.74
N LEU A 9 -86.49 29.16 -16.76
CA LEU A 9 -86.05 28.81 -15.40
C LEU A 9 -85.35 27.44 -15.33
N ALA A 10 -85.76 26.48 -16.16
CA ALA A 10 -85.12 25.17 -16.21
C ALA A 10 -83.72 25.22 -16.84
N THR A 11 -83.52 26.07 -17.85
CA THR A 11 -82.22 26.26 -18.51
C THR A 11 -81.18 26.91 -17.60
N SER A 12 -81.55 27.93 -16.80
CA SER A 12 -80.62 28.59 -15.88
C SER A 12 -80.20 27.70 -14.70
N ALA A 13 -81.09 26.83 -14.22
CA ALA A 13 -80.77 25.83 -13.20
C ALA A 13 -79.73 24.81 -13.72
N GLN A 14 -79.84 24.40 -14.99
CA GLN A 14 -78.92 23.47 -15.64
C GLN A 14 -77.53 24.09 -15.88
N GLU A 15 -77.45 25.37 -16.27
CA GLU A 15 -76.17 26.09 -16.42
C GLU A 15 -75.44 26.27 -15.08
N THR A 16 -76.18 26.54 -14.01
CA THR A 16 -75.59 26.73 -12.67
C THR A 16 -75.05 25.40 -12.12
N GLN A 17 -75.75 24.28 -12.34
CA GLN A 17 -75.30 22.96 -11.92
C GLN A 17 -74.08 22.47 -12.73
N THR A 18 -74.05 22.70 -14.04
CA THR A 18 -72.88 22.36 -14.87
C THR A 18 -71.66 23.21 -14.51
N ALA A 19 -71.85 24.51 -14.20
CA ALA A 19 -70.78 25.36 -13.68
C ALA A 19 -70.24 24.89 -12.33
N GLN A 20 -71.11 24.37 -11.43
CA GLN A 20 -70.69 23.81 -10.14
C GLN A 20 -69.95 22.46 -10.29
N LEU A 21 -70.40 21.57 -11.18
CA LEU A 21 -69.75 20.30 -11.49
C LEU A 21 -68.37 20.51 -12.15
N LEU A 22 -68.24 21.47 -13.07
CA LEU A 22 -66.96 21.85 -13.66
C LEU A 22 -66.01 22.50 -12.64
N LYS A 23 -66.55 23.20 -11.64
CA LYS A 23 -65.75 23.77 -10.54
C LYS A 23 -65.22 22.68 -9.60
N GLN A 24 -65.94 21.57 -9.42
CA GLN A 24 -65.48 20.39 -8.67
C GLN A 24 -64.44 19.53 -9.41
N LEU A 25 -64.38 19.60 -10.75
CA LEU A 25 -63.37 18.88 -11.55
C LEU A 25 -62.00 19.57 -11.56
N ARG A 26 -61.91 20.81 -11.07
CA ARG A 26 -60.67 21.60 -11.00
C ARG A 26 -60.03 21.56 -9.61
N ASP A 27 -60.00 20.37 -9.02
CA ASP A 27 -59.30 20.14 -7.76
C ASP A 27 -58.51 18.83 -7.77
N ILE A 28 -57.82 18.55 -8.88
CA ILE A 28 -56.67 17.64 -8.86
C ILE A 28 -55.56 18.38 -8.12
N HIS A 29 -55.48 18.11 -6.82
CA HIS A 29 -54.32 18.41 -6.01
C HIS A 29 -53.11 17.77 -6.68
N GLN A 30 -52.22 18.58 -7.25
CA GLN A 30 -50.89 18.10 -7.60
C GLN A 30 -50.25 17.64 -6.28
N PRO A 31 -49.72 16.41 -6.17
CA PRO A 31 -48.97 16.05 -4.98
C PRO A 31 -47.85 17.07 -4.87
N GLU A 32 -47.72 17.68 -3.69
CA GLU A 32 -46.59 18.55 -3.38
C GLU A 32 -45.33 17.87 -3.94
N PRO A 33 -44.45 18.61 -4.65
CA PRO A 33 -43.27 18.01 -5.24
C PRO A 33 -42.58 17.26 -4.11
N VAL A 34 -42.47 15.94 -4.24
CA VAL A 34 -41.85 15.08 -3.25
C VAL A 34 -40.54 15.75 -2.92
N SER A 35 -40.49 16.40 -1.76
CA SER A 35 -39.26 16.98 -1.28
C SER A 35 -38.34 15.79 -1.25
N TRP A 36 -37.33 15.79 -2.13
CA TRP A 36 -36.36 14.71 -2.33
C TRP A 36 -35.54 14.36 -1.06
N TRP A 37 -35.96 14.94 0.06
CA TRP A 37 -35.64 14.61 1.42
C TRP A 37 -36.73 13.68 1.98
N PRO A 38 -36.40 12.41 2.25
CA PRO A 38 -35.28 12.13 3.13
C PRO A 38 -34.25 11.32 2.36
N LEU A 39 -33.05 11.88 2.20
CA LEU A 39 -31.89 11.02 2.06
C LEU A 39 -31.90 10.12 3.31
N ALA A 40 -32.41 8.90 3.16
CA ALA A 40 -32.66 8.01 4.28
C ALA A 40 -31.40 7.94 5.14
N PRO A 41 -31.51 7.95 6.49
CA PRO A 41 -30.35 8.05 7.38
C PRO A 41 -29.25 6.99 7.12
N GLY A 42 -29.56 5.92 6.38
CA GLY A 42 -28.59 4.94 5.87
C GLY A 42 -27.49 5.51 4.96
N TRP A 43 -27.70 6.66 4.28
CA TRP A 43 -26.62 7.29 3.49
C TRP A 43 -25.51 7.84 4.37
N TRP A 44 -25.81 8.27 5.59
CA TRP A 44 -24.78 8.69 6.54
C TRP A 44 -23.88 7.53 6.95
N ILE A 45 -24.43 6.31 7.02
CA ILE A 45 -23.65 5.09 7.27
C ILE A 45 -22.72 4.81 6.08
N ILE A 46 -23.23 4.94 4.85
CA ILE A 46 -22.41 4.76 3.63
C ILE A 46 -21.30 5.81 3.56
N ILE A 47 -21.63 7.09 3.77
CA ILE A 47 -20.66 8.19 3.78
C ILE A 47 -19.64 7.98 4.89
N GLY A 48 -20.07 7.62 6.10
CA GLY A 48 -19.19 7.30 7.22
C GLY A 48 -18.23 6.15 6.90
N LEU A 49 -18.73 5.09 6.26
CA LEU A 49 -17.93 3.95 5.83
C LEU A 49 -16.92 4.36 4.76
N VAL A 50 -17.32 5.15 3.75
CA VAL A 50 -16.44 5.66 2.71
C VAL A 50 -15.34 6.54 3.31
N VAL A 51 -15.70 7.44 4.22
CA VAL A 51 -14.73 8.31 4.91
C VAL A 51 -13.77 7.48 5.76
N LEU A 52 -14.26 6.47 6.47
CA LEU A 52 -13.41 5.56 7.26
C LEU A 52 -12.42 4.81 6.38
N ILE A 53 -12.89 4.24 5.26
CA ILE A 53 -12.05 3.55 4.29
C ILE A 53 -11.00 4.52 3.73
N ALA A 54 -11.41 5.73 3.32
CA ALA A 54 -10.49 6.74 2.82
C ALA A 54 -9.44 7.13 3.87
N ALA A 55 -9.84 7.33 5.12
CA ALA A 55 -8.93 7.63 6.23
C ALA A 55 -7.91 6.49 6.44
N LEU A 56 -8.35 5.23 6.44
CA LEU A 56 -7.46 4.08 6.53
C LEU A 56 -6.45 4.03 5.38
N PHE A 57 -6.88 4.29 4.14
CA PHE A 57 -6.00 4.36 2.98
C PHE A 57 -4.98 5.50 3.10
N ILE A 58 -5.41 6.68 3.54
CA ILE A 58 -4.53 7.84 3.74
C ILE A 58 -3.48 7.55 4.82
N ILE A 59 -3.90 6.99 5.97
CA ILE A 59 -2.99 6.63 7.05
C ILE A 59 -1.97 5.60 6.56
N LYS A 60 -2.40 4.55 5.85
CA LYS A 60 -1.49 3.56 5.27
C LYS A 60 -0.52 4.18 4.27
N ALA A 61 -0.99 5.10 3.42
CA ALA A 61 -0.15 5.80 2.45
C ALA A 61 0.90 6.68 3.13
N ILE A 62 0.55 7.39 4.20
CA ILE A 62 1.48 8.24 4.97
C ILE A 62 2.52 7.37 5.68
N LEU A 63 2.11 6.29 6.34
CA LEU A 63 3.01 5.36 7.00
C LEU A 63 3.98 4.72 5.98
N LYS A 64 3.46 4.29 4.82
CA LYS A 64 4.28 3.78 3.71
C LYS A 64 5.27 4.85 3.25
N LYS A 65 4.82 6.09 3.03
CA LYS A 65 5.70 7.18 2.57
C LYS A 65 6.84 7.44 3.56
N ARG A 66 6.58 7.40 4.87
CA ARG A 66 7.62 7.54 5.91
C ARG A 66 8.57 6.35 5.92
N HIS A 67 8.05 5.13 5.81
CA HIS A 67 8.83 3.91 5.83
C HIS A 67 9.76 3.81 4.61
N TYR A 68 9.34 4.28 3.44
CA TYR A 68 10.13 4.24 2.20
C TYR A 68 11.08 5.44 2.02
N ARG A 69 11.20 6.35 3.01
CA ARG A 69 12.12 7.51 2.91
C ARG A 69 13.58 7.06 2.77
N TYR A 70 14.00 6.06 3.54
CA TYR A 70 15.36 5.54 3.52
C TYR A 70 15.68 4.84 2.19
N VAL A 71 14.74 4.03 1.67
CA VAL A 71 14.82 3.46 0.31
C VAL A 71 15.00 4.53 -0.74
N ARG A 72 14.20 5.61 -0.72
CA ARG A 72 14.31 6.69 -1.70
C ARG A 72 15.70 7.36 -1.69
N LEU A 73 16.28 7.56 -0.50
CA LEU A 73 17.62 8.11 -0.36
C LEU A 73 18.67 7.14 -0.92
N ALA A 74 18.61 5.86 -0.55
CA ALA A 74 19.52 4.84 -1.07
C ALA A 74 19.43 4.68 -2.59
N VAL A 75 18.23 4.60 -3.15
CA VAL A 75 17.99 4.51 -4.59
C VAL A 75 18.50 5.76 -5.32
N LYS A 76 18.35 6.96 -4.73
CA LYS A 76 18.91 8.19 -5.30
C LYS A 76 20.44 8.11 -5.36
N GLU A 77 21.09 7.67 -4.30
CA GLU A 77 22.54 7.49 -4.28
C GLU A 77 23.02 6.44 -5.28
N LEU A 78 22.33 5.31 -5.41
CA LEU A 78 22.64 4.28 -6.41
C LEU A 78 22.50 4.79 -7.84
N LYS A 79 21.48 5.61 -8.12
CA LYS A 79 21.30 6.28 -9.43
C LYS A 79 22.40 7.30 -9.71
N GLN A 80 22.87 8.03 -8.70
CA GLN A 80 24.01 8.94 -8.85
C GLN A 80 25.29 8.17 -9.17
N LEU A 81 25.52 7.04 -8.50
CA LEU A 81 26.65 6.15 -8.79
C LEU A 81 26.60 5.63 -10.23
N LYS A 82 25.41 5.31 -10.74
CA LYS A 82 25.22 4.87 -12.12
C LYS A 82 25.69 5.95 -13.11
N GLN A 83 25.27 7.19 -12.90
CA GLN A 83 25.60 8.33 -13.75
C GLN A 83 27.08 8.78 -13.67
N ALA A 84 27.77 8.48 -12.57
CA ALA A 84 29.18 8.84 -12.39
C ALA A 84 30.11 7.89 -13.18
N ASN A 85 30.64 8.32 -14.32
CA ASN A 85 31.40 7.44 -15.23
C ASN A 85 32.77 6.97 -14.71
N GLU A 86 33.40 7.65 -13.76
CA GLU A 86 34.82 7.42 -13.43
C GLU A 86 35.09 7.00 -11.97
N GLU A 87 34.08 6.54 -11.24
CA GLU A 87 34.26 6.17 -9.84
C GLU A 87 34.69 4.69 -9.72
N THR A 88 35.99 4.39 -9.71
CA THR A 88 36.55 3.04 -9.48
C THR A 88 36.05 2.39 -8.17
N ARG A 89 35.51 3.20 -7.24
CA ARG A 89 34.96 2.74 -5.95
C ARG A 89 33.44 2.56 -5.95
N TRP A 90 32.78 2.59 -7.12
CA TRP A 90 31.32 2.48 -7.20
C TRP A 90 30.78 1.20 -6.54
N LEU A 91 31.51 0.08 -6.63
CA LEU A 91 31.13 -1.21 -6.06
C LEU A 91 31.17 -1.21 -4.52
N ALA A 92 32.24 -0.66 -3.93
CA ALA A 92 32.34 -0.52 -2.47
C ALA A 92 31.29 0.45 -1.94
N ARG A 93 30.99 1.51 -2.69
CA ARG A 93 29.99 2.50 -2.31
C ARG A 93 28.57 1.95 -2.39
N SER A 94 28.24 1.18 -3.43
CA SER A 94 26.94 0.50 -3.52
C SER A 94 26.76 -0.52 -2.39
N HIS A 95 27.80 -1.27 -2.03
CA HIS A 95 27.78 -2.18 -0.88
C HIS A 95 27.51 -1.47 0.45
N ASN A 96 28.18 -0.34 0.69
CA ASN A 96 27.95 0.50 1.86
C ASN A 96 26.51 1.03 1.92
N VAL A 97 25.95 1.43 0.76
CA VAL A 97 24.54 1.83 0.66
C VAL A 97 23.62 0.68 1.05
N MET A 98 23.87 -0.53 0.55
CA MET A 98 23.08 -1.72 0.90
C MET A 98 23.14 -2.06 2.39
N ARG A 99 24.33 -2.03 2.99
CA ARG A 99 24.52 -2.28 4.44
C ARG A 99 23.77 -1.26 5.29
N ARG A 100 23.95 0.03 4.98
CA ARG A 100 23.26 1.12 5.69
C ARG A 100 21.75 1.05 5.53
N LEU A 101 21.25 0.72 4.33
CA LEU A 101 19.82 0.54 4.10
C LEU A 101 19.28 -0.63 4.93
N SER A 102 20.01 -1.74 5.01
CA SER A 102 19.61 -2.90 5.80
C SER A 102 19.50 -2.58 7.29
N LEU A 103 20.40 -1.77 7.84
CA LEU A 103 20.34 -1.28 9.23
C LEU A 103 19.09 -0.44 9.53
N CYS A 104 18.46 0.16 8.51
CA CYS A 104 17.20 0.89 8.71
C CYS A 104 15.97 -0.03 8.87
N TYR A 105 16.04 -1.29 8.44
CA TYR A 105 14.89 -2.22 8.42
C TYR A 105 15.07 -3.46 9.28
N VAL A 106 16.31 -3.80 9.66
CA VAL A 106 16.64 -4.96 10.48
C VAL A 106 17.41 -4.49 11.71
N PRO A 107 17.17 -5.07 12.90
CA PRO A 107 17.87 -4.69 14.13
C PRO A 107 19.39 -4.78 14.01
N GLU A 108 20.08 -3.83 14.63
CA GLU A 108 21.55 -3.73 14.63
C GLU A 108 22.20 -5.00 15.22
N ASP A 109 21.63 -5.57 16.27
CA ASP A 109 22.11 -6.82 16.90
C ASP A 109 22.21 -7.99 15.92
N LYS A 110 21.42 -7.97 14.85
CA LYS A 110 21.43 -9.01 13.80
C LYS A 110 22.37 -8.67 12.67
N ILE A 111 22.46 -7.42 12.23
CA ILE A 111 23.33 -7.03 11.10
C ILE A 111 24.78 -6.80 11.54
N GLY A 112 24.99 -6.17 12.68
CA GLY A 112 26.31 -5.79 13.19
C GLY A 112 27.19 -7.00 13.51
N SER A 113 26.58 -8.13 13.88
CA SER A 113 27.28 -9.39 14.09
C SER A 113 27.44 -10.24 12.83
N MET A 114 26.78 -9.89 11.70
CA MET A 114 26.81 -10.70 10.49
C MET A 114 28.20 -10.69 9.85
N ASN A 115 28.81 -11.87 9.80
CA ASN A 115 30.01 -12.08 9.00
C ASN A 115 29.70 -12.01 7.49
N GLN A 116 30.73 -12.14 6.65
CA GLN A 116 30.58 -12.02 5.20
C GLN A 116 29.66 -13.10 4.59
N GLN A 117 29.70 -14.33 5.10
CA GLN A 117 28.87 -15.44 4.61
C GLN A 117 27.40 -15.27 5.03
N GLU A 118 27.16 -14.82 6.26
CA GLU A 118 25.82 -14.52 6.77
C GLU A 118 25.19 -13.36 6.01
N TRP A 119 25.99 -12.36 5.62
CA TRP A 119 25.55 -11.28 4.75
C TRP A 119 25.13 -11.78 3.36
N GLN A 120 25.88 -12.67 2.75
CA GLN A 120 25.50 -13.29 1.47
C GLN A 120 24.20 -14.09 1.61
N ALA A 121 24.08 -14.90 2.67
CA ALA A 121 22.86 -15.65 2.95
C ALA A 121 21.65 -14.74 3.16
N PHE A 122 21.83 -13.59 3.83
CA PHE A 122 20.81 -12.56 3.97
C PHE A 122 20.42 -11.95 2.62
N LEU A 123 21.38 -11.60 1.77
CA LEU A 123 21.10 -11.08 0.42
C LEU A 123 20.36 -12.11 -0.43
N GLN A 124 20.73 -13.39 -0.38
CA GLN A 124 20.03 -14.47 -1.08
C GLN A 124 18.61 -14.68 -0.56
N ALA A 125 18.41 -14.62 0.76
CA ALA A 125 17.10 -14.79 1.37
C ALA A 125 16.16 -13.62 1.02
N THR A 126 16.68 -12.40 1.07
CA THR A 126 15.91 -11.18 0.74
C THR A 126 15.73 -10.97 -0.77
N SER A 127 16.61 -11.51 -1.62
CA SER A 127 16.47 -11.41 -3.08
C SER A 127 15.44 -12.38 -3.65
N LYS A 128 15.36 -13.62 -3.13
CA LYS A 128 14.39 -14.64 -3.56
C LYS A 128 12.93 -14.22 -3.39
N GLN A 129 12.68 -13.27 -2.51
CA GLN A 129 11.33 -12.80 -2.19
C GLN A 129 10.91 -11.57 -3.02
N SER A 130 11.80 -11.04 -3.89
CA SER A 130 11.58 -9.85 -4.71
C SER A 130 10.25 -9.90 -5.47
N LEU A 131 9.42 -8.86 -5.29
CA LEU A 131 8.07 -8.72 -5.85
C LEU A 131 8.00 -8.85 -7.38
N ASN A 132 9.13 -8.67 -8.08
CA ASN A 132 9.21 -8.68 -9.54
C ASN A 132 9.89 -9.95 -10.10
N ASN A 133 10.09 -11.01 -9.30
CA ASN A 133 10.87 -12.21 -9.64
C ASN A 133 12.32 -11.94 -10.10
N GLN A 134 12.77 -10.68 -10.01
CA GLN A 134 14.11 -10.27 -10.33
C GLN A 134 14.95 -10.44 -9.07
N THR A 135 15.70 -11.54 -9.05
CA THR A 135 16.62 -11.88 -7.97
C THR A 135 17.99 -11.27 -8.27
N LEU A 136 18.73 -10.92 -7.22
CA LEU A 136 20.15 -10.60 -7.37
C LEU A 136 20.84 -11.80 -7.99
N SER A 137 21.55 -11.60 -9.10
CA SER A 137 22.29 -12.68 -9.74
C SER A 137 23.39 -13.19 -8.80
N GLU A 138 23.75 -14.47 -8.93
CA GLU A 138 24.88 -15.03 -8.15
C GLU A 138 26.18 -14.25 -8.43
N GLN A 139 26.34 -13.73 -9.65
CA GLN A 139 27.47 -12.87 -10.02
C GLN A 139 27.46 -11.57 -9.22
N THR A 140 26.31 -10.90 -9.08
CA THR A 140 26.18 -9.70 -8.25
C THR A 140 26.47 -10.00 -6.78
N ILE A 141 25.92 -11.08 -6.23
CA ILE A 141 26.15 -11.46 -4.83
C ILE A 141 27.64 -11.78 -4.60
N ASN A 142 28.28 -12.50 -5.52
CA ASN A 142 29.70 -12.83 -5.48
C ASN A 142 30.62 -11.63 -5.80
N ALA A 143 30.13 -10.61 -6.48
CA ALA A 143 30.86 -9.36 -6.67
C ALA A 143 31.00 -8.61 -5.34
N PHE A 144 29.96 -8.66 -4.50
CA PHE A 144 29.99 -8.14 -3.14
C PHE A 144 30.67 -9.06 -2.13
N ALA A 145 30.76 -10.36 -2.43
CA ALA A 145 31.59 -11.30 -1.69
C ALA A 145 33.05 -10.83 -1.69
N ASP A 146 33.73 -10.88 -0.54
CA ASP A 146 35.15 -10.55 -0.40
C ASP A 146 35.60 -9.16 -0.87
N LEU A 147 34.70 -8.18 -0.89
CA LEU A 147 35.01 -6.77 -1.20
C LEU A 147 36.29 -6.22 -0.51
N PRO A 148 36.56 -6.49 0.78
CA PRO A 148 37.80 -6.05 1.44
C PRO A 148 39.08 -6.61 0.81
N TYR A 149 38.98 -7.73 0.08
CA TYR A 149 40.09 -8.47 -0.50
C TYR A 149 40.15 -8.36 -2.03
N LYS A 150 39.26 -7.60 -2.68
CA LYS A 150 39.29 -7.39 -4.13
C LYS A 150 40.12 -6.17 -4.52
N PRO A 151 40.93 -6.26 -5.59
CA PRO A 151 41.69 -5.11 -6.05
C PRO A 151 40.75 -4.04 -6.61
N ALA A 152 41.15 -2.76 -6.52
CA ALA A 152 40.31 -1.63 -6.89
C ALA A 152 39.81 -1.69 -8.36
N ASN A 153 40.59 -2.30 -9.26
CA ASN A 153 40.24 -2.49 -10.67
C ASN A 153 39.24 -3.62 -10.94
N TYR A 154 38.85 -4.42 -9.93
CA TYR A 154 37.84 -5.47 -10.10
C TYR A 154 36.48 -4.90 -10.57
N SER A 155 36.20 -3.63 -10.26
CA SER A 155 34.98 -2.95 -10.70
C SER A 155 34.93 -2.64 -12.20
N GLU A 156 36.07 -2.71 -12.91
CA GLU A 156 36.17 -2.40 -14.34
C GLU A 156 35.80 -3.60 -15.23
N THR A 157 35.92 -4.82 -14.71
CA THR A 157 35.56 -6.05 -15.42
C THR A 157 34.07 -6.39 -15.30
N LEU A 158 33.33 -5.64 -14.49
CA LEU A 158 31.94 -5.88 -14.17
C LEU A 158 31.02 -4.95 -14.97
N ASP A 159 29.87 -5.48 -15.38
CA ASP A 159 28.79 -4.66 -15.91
C ASP A 159 28.18 -3.81 -14.77
N LYS A 160 28.69 -2.58 -14.67
CA LYS A 160 28.26 -1.59 -13.69
C LYS A 160 26.76 -1.33 -13.76
N ASP A 161 26.21 -1.22 -14.95
CA ASP A 161 24.81 -0.83 -15.14
C ASP A 161 23.86 -1.97 -14.75
N ALA A 162 24.22 -3.21 -15.08
CA ALA A 162 23.47 -4.39 -14.67
C ALA A 162 23.44 -4.53 -13.14
N ILE A 163 24.61 -4.48 -12.49
CA ILE A 163 24.73 -4.65 -11.03
C ILE A 163 23.99 -3.52 -10.29
N LEU A 164 24.19 -2.26 -10.70
CA LEU A 164 23.50 -1.15 -10.03
C LEU A 164 22.00 -1.18 -10.24
N ASN A 165 21.51 -1.69 -11.37
CA ASN A 165 20.08 -1.88 -11.59
C ASN A 165 19.51 -2.97 -10.68
N GLU A 166 20.16 -4.13 -10.59
CA GLU A 166 19.77 -5.23 -9.69
C GLU A 166 19.75 -4.77 -8.23
N VAL A 167 20.79 -4.06 -7.78
CA VAL A 167 20.87 -3.53 -6.41
C VAL A 167 19.81 -2.47 -6.15
N THR A 168 19.50 -1.63 -7.14
CA THR A 168 18.43 -0.62 -7.01
C THR A 168 17.07 -1.29 -6.86
N GLN A 169 16.77 -2.32 -7.66
CA GLN A 169 15.54 -3.08 -7.56
C GLN A 169 15.42 -3.81 -6.22
N TRP A 170 16.50 -4.44 -5.76
CA TRP A 170 16.55 -5.06 -4.44
C TRP A 170 16.29 -4.05 -3.31
N ALA A 171 16.91 -2.86 -3.39
CA ALA A 171 16.71 -1.80 -2.40
C ALA A 171 15.25 -1.32 -2.31
N GLU A 172 14.53 -1.30 -3.44
CA GLU A 172 13.11 -0.93 -3.48
C GLU A 172 12.20 -1.98 -2.81
N GLY A 173 12.55 -3.26 -2.92
CA GLY A 173 11.81 -4.37 -2.31
C GLY A 173 12.16 -4.64 -0.83
N LEU A 174 13.33 -4.17 -0.38
CA LEU A 174 13.88 -4.50 0.94
C LEU A 174 12.91 -4.32 2.13
N PRO A 175 12.08 -3.25 2.25
CA PRO A 175 11.21 -3.07 3.41
C PRO A 175 10.26 -4.24 3.66
N GLU A 176 9.71 -4.83 2.58
CA GLU A 176 8.78 -5.94 2.67
C GLU A 176 9.52 -7.26 2.97
N HIS A 177 10.67 -7.49 2.32
CA HIS A 177 11.46 -8.71 2.50
C HIS A 177 12.15 -8.76 3.86
N ALA A 178 12.66 -7.64 4.36
CA ALA A 178 13.24 -7.55 5.70
C ALA A 178 12.20 -7.93 6.77
N LYS A 179 10.95 -7.45 6.63
CA LYS A 179 9.85 -7.83 7.52
C LYS A 179 9.56 -9.34 7.47
N GLN A 180 9.51 -9.93 6.27
CA GLN A 180 9.29 -11.36 6.10
C GLN A 180 10.44 -12.20 6.68
N TRP A 181 11.68 -11.82 6.41
CA TRP A 181 12.89 -12.44 6.95
C TRP A 181 12.92 -12.39 8.48
N LEU A 182 12.58 -11.24 9.08
CA LEU A 182 12.47 -11.08 10.52
C LEU A 182 11.42 -12.01 11.13
N ASN A 183 10.23 -12.09 10.52
CA ASN A 183 9.18 -13.00 10.98
C ASN A 183 9.63 -14.47 10.95
N GLN A 184 10.40 -14.87 9.94
CA GLN A 184 10.94 -16.24 9.84
C GLN A 184 12.02 -16.54 10.90
N HIS A 185 12.82 -15.55 11.30
CA HIS A 185 13.87 -15.75 12.28
C HIS A 185 13.44 -15.53 13.73
N GLN A 186 12.38 -14.78 13.98
CA GLN A 186 11.78 -14.63 15.32
C GLN A 186 11.12 -15.94 15.79
N THR A 187 10.42 -16.66 14.92
CA THR A 187 9.76 -17.93 15.26
C THR A 187 10.74 -19.03 15.70
N ARG A 188 11.98 -19.00 15.19
CA ARG A 188 13.05 -19.95 15.59
C ARG A 188 13.67 -19.64 16.96
N SER A 189 13.60 -18.41 17.45
CA SER A 189 14.08 -18.09 18.79
C SER A 189 13.12 -18.61 19.86
N ASN A 190 11.82 -18.38 19.68
CA ASN A 190 10.79 -18.76 20.64
C ASN A 190 10.65 -20.29 20.82
N THR A 191 10.97 -21.07 19.79
CA THR A 191 10.95 -22.55 19.84
C THR A 191 12.17 -23.15 20.54
N LYS A 192 13.29 -22.43 20.65
CA LYS A 192 14.47 -22.92 21.40
C LYS A 192 14.26 -22.79 22.91
N ASP A 193 13.52 -21.79 23.35
CA ASP A 193 13.25 -21.55 24.78
C ASP A 193 12.21 -22.53 25.35
N THR A 194 11.25 -22.97 24.54
CA THR A 194 10.29 -24.01 24.95
C THR A 194 10.95 -25.39 25.08
N VAL A 195 11.83 -25.77 24.15
CA VAL A 195 12.56 -27.05 24.22
C VAL A 195 13.57 -27.06 25.37
N LYS A 196 14.23 -25.92 25.67
CA LYS A 196 15.16 -25.85 26.80
C LYS A 196 14.46 -25.96 28.15
N SER A 197 13.21 -25.52 28.24
CA SER A 197 12.40 -25.62 29.47
C SER A 197 11.90 -27.04 29.69
N THR A 198 11.48 -27.77 28.64
CA THR A 198 11.03 -29.16 28.78
C THR A 198 12.15 -30.16 29.04
N VAL A 199 13.36 -29.92 28.52
CA VAL A 199 14.52 -30.79 28.78
C VAL A 199 15.06 -30.61 30.21
N LYS A 200 14.91 -29.42 30.81
CA LYS A 200 15.33 -29.19 32.20
C LYS A 200 14.38 -29.83 33.22
N GLU A 201 13.08 -29.87 32.91
CA GLU A 201 12.07 -30.55 33.74
C GLU A 201 12.22 -32.08 33.73
N SER A 202 12.70 -32.66 32.63
CA SER A 202 12.87 -34.11 32.47
C SER A 202 14.20 -34.66 33.02
N SER A 203 15.07 -33.81 33.54
CA SER A 203 16.37 -34.20 34.13
C SER A 203 16.35 -34.25 35.67
N ASP A 204 15.26 -33.80 36.30
CA ASP A 204 15.05 -33.78 37.76
C ASP A 204 14.01 -34.83 38.23
N VAL A 205 13.65 -35.79 37.36
CA VAL A 205 12.78 -36.94 37.69
C VAL A 205 13.57 -38.24 37.60
#